data_AF-A0A1G9PGW4-F1
#
_entry.id   AF-A0A1G9PGW4-F1
#
_cell.length_a   1.000
_cell.length_b   1.000
_cell.length_c   1.000
_cell.angle_alpha   90.00
_cell.angle_beta   90.00
_cell.angle_gamma   90.00
#
_symmetry.space_group_name_H-M   'P 1'
#
loop_
_entity.id
_entity.type
_entity.pdbx_description
1 polymer ?
#
loop_
_entity_poly.entity_id
_entity_poly.type
_entity_poly.pdbx_seq_one_letter_code
_entity_poly.pdbx_strand_id
1 'polypeptide(L)'
;MLQARNQDGVPVILANFKRSVVERMRAQQRFYCPVCGERVIVKAGRTMIAHFSHSPNSSCADHKGEGEYHERGKLHLFQWLRNQGLDATLEKYLPEIGRRPDVLLRLGKKVIALEFQCAALDREELYKRTEDYRKLAIEPLWILGGNRLKRTGARKIRLTSMDRSFLTRYNHSSSLLMNFYCPNTGQFCLFRQIQSAGNGNFYGDLHFLPLRHTQFRLLLQDMKQFQPFLLESWLQEKQKFRTKPPSKWTGRLHQSWRQWLYQKGYHQSLLPSYIYLPVIGQYRMKTPPWDWQSRLFLEYLMNLPFQRTVSLAPCYRLLKAEINPSSEFPLINSPHDPIREYLTLLESLHMITLVSDRQLKKQTPITFPENVEQALSDDRRIIQALQKQKSFSSINSHD
;
A
#
# COMPACT_ATOMS: atom_id res chain seq x y z
N MET A 1 3.94 -15.42 21.59
CA MET A 1 2.52 -15.72 21.86
C MET A 1 2.13 -15.17 23.21
N LEU A 2 1.14 -14.29 23.25
CA LEU A 2 0.64 -13.62 24.46
C LEU A 2 -0.51 -14.37 25.14
N GLN A 3 -1.21 -15.26 24.42
CA GLN A 3 -2.34 -16.04 24.94
C GLN A 3 -2.08 -17.55 24.84
N ALA A 4 -2.35 -18.29 25.92
CA ALA A 4 -2.36 -19.75 25.93
C ALA A 4 -3.60 -20.27 26.66
N ARG A 5 -3.87 -21.59 26.59
CA ARG A 5 -4.91 -22.22 27.41
C ARG A 5 -4.30 -22.76 28.71
N ASN A 6 -4.98 -22.60 29.84
CA ASN A 6 -4.61 -23.29 31.07
C ASN A 6 -5.03 -24.78 31.01
N GLN A 7 -4.86 -25.50 32.13
CA GLN A 7 -5.24 -26.92 32.24
C GLN A 7 -6.75 -27.16 32.03
N ASP A 8 -7.58 -26.17 32.36
CA ASP A 8 -9.04 -26.22 32.21
C ASP A 8 -9.50 -25.76 30.80
N GLY A 9 -8.56 -25.48 29.89
CA GLY A 9 -8.86 -24.98 28.55
C GLY A 9 -9.20 -23.49 28.46
N VAL A 10 -9.14 -22.76 29.59
CA VAL A 10 -9.46 -21.32 29.67
C VAL A 10 -8.32 -20.49 29.07
N PRO A 11 -8.62 -19.50 28.20
CA PRO A 11 -7.60 -18.61 27.65
C PRO A 11 -7.02 -17.68 28.72
N VAL A 12 -5.69 -17.61 28.79
CA VAL A 12 -4.93 -16.79 29.74
C VAL A 12 -3.97 -15.89 28.99
N ILE A 13 -3.99 -14.60 29.32
CA ILE A 13 -3.07 -13.58 28.80
C ILE A 13 -2.19 -13.09 29.97
N LEU A 14 -0.92 -13.50 29.99
CA LEU A 14 -0.02 -13.21 31.12
C LEU A 14 0.21 -11.72 31.33
N ALA A 15 0.17 -10.93 30.25
CA ALA A 15 0.38 -9.49 30.29
C ALA A 15 -0.67 -8.71 31.11
N ASN A 16 -1.81 -9.34 31.42
CA ASN A 16 -2.85 -8.74 32.27
C ASN A 16 -2.56 -8.86 33.77
N PHE A 17 -1.55 -9.66 34.16
CA PHE A 17 -1.26 -9.97 35.55
C PHE A 17 0.02 -9.27 36.03
N LYS A 18 0.04 -8.90 37.31
CA LYS A 18 1.28 -8.44 37.97
C LYS A 18 2.32 -9.57 37.96
N ARG A 19 3.59 -9.21 37.92
CA ARG A 19 4.72 -10.16 37.89
C ARG A 19 4.64 -11.24 38.97
N SER A 20 4.34 -10.87 40.21
CA SER A 20 4.20 -11.83 41.33
C SER A 20 3.10 -12.87 41.10
N VAL A 21 2.02 -12.50 40.40
CA VAL A 21 0.95 -13.43 40.01
C VAL A 21 1.45 -14.34 38.88
N VAL A 22 2.13 -13.79 37.87
CA VAL A 22 2.72 -14.56 36.76
C VAL A 22 3.75 -15.58 37.28
N GLU A 23 4.58 -15.21 38.25
CA GLU A 23 5.55 -16.11 38.86
C GLU A 23 4.88 -17.26 39.62
N ARG A 24 3.78 -16.99 40.36
CA ARG A 24 2.96 -18.04 40.97
C ARG A 24 2.31 -18.95 39.93
N MET A 25 1.71 -18.38 38.88
CA MET A 25 1.12 -19.15 37.77
C MET A 25 2.15 -20.04 37.08
N ARG A 26 3.38 -19.53 36.88
CA ARG A 26 4.49 -20.29 36.31
C ARG A 26 4.87 -21.51 37.15
N ALA A 27 4.80 -21.41 38.48
CA ALA A 27 5.14 -22.49 39.39
C ALA A 27 4.00 -23.51 39.54
N GLN A 28 2.74 -23.05 39.50
CA GLN A 28 1.58 -23.86 39.92
C GLN A 28 0.72 -24.36 38.75
N GLN A 29 0.78 -23.71 37.58
CA GLN A 29 -0.09 -24.02 36.45
C GLN A 29 0.68 -24.53 35.25
N ARG A 30 -0.04 -25.22 34.36
CA ARG A 30 0.46 -25.66 33.06
C ARG A 30 -0.34 -24.95 31.99
N PHE A 31 0.34 -24.59 30.92
CA PHE A 31 -0.25 -23.87 29.80
C PHE A 31 0.02 -24.64 28.51
N TYR A 32 -0.94 -24.56 27.60
CA TYR A 32 -0.95 -25.31 26.36
C TYR A 32 -1.19 -24.36 25.18
N CYS A 33 -0.47 -24.61 24.09
CA CYS A 33 -0.64 -23.89 22.84
C CYS A 33 -2.04 -24.17 22.28
N PRO A 34 -2.82 -23.14 21.90
CA PRO A 34 -4.14 -23.34 21.32
C PRO A 34 -4.12 -23.93 19.91
N VAL A 35 -2.94 -23.98 19.26
CA VAL A 35 -2.76 -24.46 17.89
C VAL A 35 -2.36 -25.93 17.86
N CYS A 36 -1.23 -26.30 18.50
CA CYS A 36 -0.74 -27.68 18.50
C CYS A 36 -1.09 -28.47 19.76
N GLY A 37 -1.62 -27.84 20.81
CA GLY A 37 -1.88 -28.48 22.09
C GLY A 37 -0.62 -28.77 22.93
N GLU A 38 0.58 -28.51 22.42
CA GLU A 38 1.82 -28.73 23.17
C GLU A 38 1.91 -27.82 24.40
N ARG A 39 2.62 -28.30 25.43
CA ARG A 39 2.89 -27.50 26.62
C ARG A 39 3.82 -26.33 26.28
N VAL A 40 3.44 -25.13 26.73
CA VAL A 40 4.23 -23.90 26.58
C VAL A 40 4.81 -23.42 27.90
N ILE A 41 5.91 -22.67 27.81
CA ILE A 41 6.69 -22.18 28.94
C ILE A 41 6.37 -20.70 29.17
N VAL A 42 6.12 -20.33 30.43
CA VAL A 42 5.97 -18.94 30.85
C VAL A 42 7.33 -18.22 30.83
N LYS A 43 7.44 -17.15 30.05
CA LYS A 43 8.60 -16.25 29.99
C LYS A 43 8.22 -14.92 30.63
N ALA A 44 8.91 -14.53 31.71
CA ALA A 44 8.63 -13.31 32.47
C ALA A 44 9.94 -12.66 33.00
N GLY A 45 10.80 -12.24 32.07
CA GLY A 45 12.02 -11.48 32.39
C GLY A 45 11.73 -10.09 32.98
N ARG A 46 12.75 -9.34 33.42
CA ARG A 46 12.56 -8.01 34.05
C ARG A 46 12.10 -6.92 33.08
N THR A 47 12.54 -6.98 31.82
CA THR A 47 12.34 -5.93 30.82
C THR A 47 11.37 -6.34 29.70
N MET A 48 10.82 -7.55 29.75
CA MET A 48 10.00 -8.12 28.67
C MET A 48 8.56 -8.29 29.11
N ILE A 49 7.64 -8.20 28.14
CA ILE A 49 6.24 -8.58 28.36
C ILE A 49 6.18 -10.08 28.67
N ALA A 50 5.44 -10.41 29.72
CA ALA A 50 5.19 -11.80 30.08
C ALA A 50 4.43 -12.50 28.95
N HIS A 51 4.97 -13.60 28.45
CA HIS A 51 4.43 -14.32 27.30
C HIS A 51 4.72 -15.82 27.37
N PHE A 52 4.18 -16.57 26.42
CA PHE A 52 4.38 -18.01 26.28
C PHE A 52 5.32 -18.32 25.13
N SER A 53 6.23 -19.27 25.34
CA SER A 53 7.13 -19.80 24.32
C SER A 53 7.04 -21.32 24.26
N HIS A 54 7.10 -21.88 23.06
CA HIS A 54 7.36 -23.30 22.86
C HIS A 54 8.77 -23.67 23.35
N SER A 55 9.00 -24.97 23.58
CA SER A 55 10.34 -25.51 23.77
C SER A 55 11.13 -25.43 22.46
N PRO A 56 12.48 -25.29 22.50
CA PRO A 56 13.32 -25.12 21.31
C PRO A 56 13.19 -26.21 20.22
N ASN A 57 12.72 -27.40 20.61
CA ASN A 57 12.57 -28.56 19.73
C ASN A 57 11.13 -28.76 19.24
N SER A 58 10.23 -27.80 19.47
CA SER A 58 8.84 -27.90 19.01
C SER A 58 8.77 -27.84 17.48
N SER A 59 7.92 -28.67 16.90
CA SER A 59 7.59 -28.66 15.47
C SER A 59 6.41 -27.74 15.14
N CYS A 60 5.89 -27.02 16.13
CA CYS A 60 4.77 -26.11 15.93
C CYS A 60 5.14 -25.00 14.93
N ALA A 61 4.26 -24.73 13.97
CA ALA A 61 4.44 -23.61 13.03
C ALA A 61 4.59 -22.25 13.75
N ASP A 62 4.00 -22.11 14.94
CA ASP A 62 4.10 -20.95 15.83
C ASP A 62 5.34 -20.97 16.77
N HIS A 63 6.31 -21.84 16.51
CA HIS A 63 7.52 -21.93 17.34
C HIS A 63 8.38 -20.67 17.27
N LYS A 64 8.42 -19.98 16.11
CA LYS A 64 9.20 -18.74 15.93
C LYS A 64 8.46 -17.53 16.51
N GLY A 65 9.07 -16.89 17.51
CA GLY A 65 8.59 -15.61 18.04
C GLY A 65 8.94 -14.42 17.12
N GLU A 66 8.09 -13.39 17.11
CA GLU A 66 8.22 -12.20 16.26
C GLU A 66 8.94 -11.01 16.95
N GLY A 67 9.45 -11.25 18.16
CA GLY A 67 10.26 -10.31 18.95
C GLY A 67 9.44 -9.33 19.82
N GLU A 68 10.13 -8.63 20.72
CA GLU A 68 9.49 -7.77 21.73
C GLU A 68 8.70 -6.61 21.09
N TYR A 69 9.24 -6.00 20.02
CA TYR A 69 8.56 -4.90 19.32
C TYR A 69 7.19 -5.33 18.78
N HIS A 70 7.12 -6.53 18.20
CA HIS A 70 5.86 -7.09 17.71
C HIS A 70 4.87 -7.33 18.87
N GLU A 71 5.29 -8.07 19.89
CA GLU A 71 4.43 -8.44 21.02
C GLU A 71 3.89 -7.20 21.75
N ARG A 72 4.72 -6.16 21.92
CA ARG A 72 4.31 -4.90 22.56
C ARG A 72 3.29 -4.14 21.71
N GLY A 73 3.53 -4.06 20.40
CA GLY A 73 2.61 -3.37 19.51
C GLY A 73 1.26 -4.07 19.41
N LYS A 74 1.26 -5.39 19.28
CA LYS A 74 0.05 -6.22 19.31
C LYS A 74 -0.75 -6.05 20.59
N LEU A 75 -0.08 -6.10 21.76
CA LEU A 75 -0.74 -5.88 23.04
C LEU A 75 -1.35 -4.48 23.14
N HIS A 76 -0.63 -3.44 22.70
CA HIS A 76 -1.15 -2.06 22.69
C HIS A 76 -2.40 -1.94 21.82
N LEU A 77 -2.39 -2.54 20.61
CA LEU A 77 -3.52 -2.49 19.68
C LEU A 77 -4.74 -3.24 20.24
N PHE A 78 -4.54 -4.40 20.85
CA PHE A 78 -5.59 -5.13 21.55
C PHE A 78 -6.23 -4.31 22.68
N GLN A 79 -5.40 -3.76 23.58
CA GLN A 79 -5.88 -2.94 24.70
C GLN A 79 -6.59 -1.67 24.20
N TRP A 80 -6.06 -1.02 23.17
CA TRP A 80 -6.66 0.15 22.53
C TRP A 80 -8.06 -0.12 21.99
N LEU A 81 -8.30 -1.28 21.37
CA LEU A 81 -9.63 -1.68 20.91
C LEU A 81 -10.57 -1.94 22.09
N ARG A 82 -10.11 -2.68 23.13
CA ARG A 82 -10.91 -2.96 24.33
C ARG A 82 -11.30 -1.68 25.09
N ASN A 83 -10.39 -0.71 25.19
CA ASN A 83 -10.63 0.57 25.86
C ASN A 83 -11.67 1.44 25.13
N GLN A 84 -11.94 1.16 23.84
CA GLN A 84 -13.03 1.77 23.09
C GLN A 84 -14.36 1.00 23.23
N GLY A 85 -14.42 -0.02 24.09
CA GLY A 85 -15.59 -0.87 24.27
C GLY A 85 -15.83 -1.87 23.14
N LEU A 86 -14.83 -2.11 22.27
CA LEU A 86 -14.97 -3.03 21.15
C LEU A 86 -14.72 -4.49 21.56
N ASP A 87 -15.45 -5.42 20.93
CA ASP A 87 -15.25 -6.85 21.12
C ASP A 87 -14.01 -7.33 20.37
N ALA A 88 -12.85 -7.13 21.01
CA ALA A 88 -11.56 -7.62 20.57
C ALA A 88 -11.14 -8.87 21.36
N THR A 89 -10.60 -9.86 20.67
CA THR A 89 -9.98 -11.07 21.23
C THR A 89 -8.54 -11.19 20.73
N LEU A 90 -7.59 -11.32 21.65
CA LEU A 90 -6.18 -11.49 21.32
C LEU A 90 -5.90 -12.91 20.84
N GLU A 91 -5.13 -13.08 19.76
CA GLU A 91 -4.59 -14.38 19.32
C GLU A 91 -5.63 -15.52 19.30
N LYS A 92 -6.84 -15.26 18.77
CA LYS A 92 -7.89 -16.28 18.69
C LYS A 92 -7.56 -17.28 17.58
N TYR A 93 -7.39 -18.55 17.93
CA TYR A 93 -7.21 -19.61 16.94
C TYR A 93 -8.51 -19.86 16.15
N LEU A 94 -8.40 -19.89 14.82
CA LEU A 94 -9.45 -20.15 13.85
C LEU A 94 -9.18 -21.52 13.20
N PRO A 95 -9.72 -22.61 13.77
CA PRO A 95 -9.38 -23.97 13.35
C PRO A 95 -9.75 -24.26 11.88
N GLU A 96 -10.80 -23.62 11.36
CA GLU A 96 -11.29 -23.81 9.99
C GLU A 96 -10.26 -23.45 8.92
N ILE A 97 -9.32 -22.54 9.26
CA ILE A 97 -8.25 -22.08 8.36
C ILE A 97 -6.86 -22.29 8.97
N GLY A 98 -6.77 -22.88 10.15
CA GLY A 98 -5.50 -23.06 10.87
C GLY A 98 -4.75 -21.74 11.12
N ARG A 99 -5.46 -20.61 11.23
CA ARG A 99 -4.85 -19.28 11.43
C ARG A 99 -5.12 -18.72 12.80
N ARG A 100 -4.29 -17.77 13.21
CA ARG A 100 -4.42 -17.02 14.45
C ARG A 100 -4.09 -15.54 14.16
N PRO A 101 -5.09 -14.69 13.90
CA PRO A 101 -4.84 -13.26 13.78
C PRO A 101 -4.29 -12.71 15.09
N ASP A 102 -3.47 -11.67 15.00
CA ASP A 102 -2.96 -10.98 16.18
C ASP A 102 -4.11 -10.49 17.07
N VAL A 103 -5.13 -9.87 16.46
CA VAL A 103 -6.38 -9.51 17.14
C VAL A 103 -7.58 -9.80 16.24
N LEU A 104 -8.55 -10.54 16.76
CA LEU A 104 -9.86 -10.71 16.11
C LEU A 104 -10.84 -9.69 16.70
N LEU A 105 -11.45 -8.87 15.85
CA LEU A 105 -12.39 -7.83 16.23
C LEU A 105 -13.78 -8.14 15.66
N ARG A 106 -14.82 -8.07 16.49
CA ARG A 106 -16.23 -8.16 16.05
C ARG A 106 -16.88 -6.79 16.12
N LEU A 107 -17.48 -6.36 15.00
CA LEU A 107 -18.21 -5.11 14.85
C LEU A 107 -19.61 -5.41 14.30
N GLY A 108 -20.56 -5.64 15.21
CA GLY A 108 -21.88 -6.15 14.84
C GLY A 108 -21.75 -7.47 14.08
N LYS A 109 -22.18 -7.50 12.83
CA LYS A 109 -22.07 -8.70 11.95
C LYS A 109 -20.71 -8.84 11.25
N LYS A 110 -19.88 -7.80 11.24
CA LYS A 110 -18.57 -7.83 10.58
C LYS A 110 -17.51 -8.36 11.53
N VAL A 111 -16.60 -9.18 11.00
CA VAL A 111 -15.44 -9.68 11.72
C VAL A 111 -14.19 -9.18 11.00
N ILE A 112 -13.23 -8.67 11.76
CA ILE A 112 -11.97 -8.13 11.23
C ILE A 112 -10.81 -8.90 11.87
N ALA A 113 -9.91 -9.42 11.03
CA ALA A 113 -8.63 -9.96 11.46
C ALA A 113 -7.58 -8.84 11.37
N LEU A 114 -7.20 -8.28 12.51
CA LEU A 114 -6.13 -7.29 12.58
C LEU A 114 -4.79 -8.00 12.71
N GLU A 115 -3.85 -7.64 11.82
CA GLU A 115 -2.49 -8.21 11.75
C GLU A 115 -1.45 -7.08 11.86
N PHE A 116 -0.46 -7.23 12.75
CA PHE A 116 0.56 -6.21 13.04
C PHE A 116 1.95 -6.57 12.47
N GLN A 117 2.15 -6.41 11.17
CA GLN A 117 3.37 -6.92 10.54
C GLN A 117 4.61 -6.01 10.71
N CYS A 118 5.55 -6.43 11.57
CA CYS A 118 6.81 -5.70 11.87
C CYS A 118 8.03 -6.14 11.06
N ALA A 119 8.03 -7.36 10.54
CA ALA A 119 9.12 -7.92 9.72
C ALA A 119 8.70 -8.08 8.26
N ALA A 120 9.66 -8.39 7.38
CA ALA A 120 9.33 -8.76 6.01
C ALA A 120 8.40 -9.99 6.00
N LEU A 121 7.35 -9.93 5.20
CA LEU A 121 6.43 -11.03 4.95
C LEU A 121 6.45 -11.30 3.46
N ASP A 122 6.60 -12.56 3.09
CA ASP A 122 6.56 -12.94 1.69
C ASP A 122 5.17 -12.65 1.09
N ARG A 123 5.16 -12.31 -0.20
CA ARG A 123 3.92 -11.93 -0.90
C ARG A 123 2.94 -13.09 -1.00
N GLU A 124 3.44 -14.30 -1.21
CA GLU A 124 2.61 -15.50 -1.28
C GLU A 124 1.95 -15.77 0.08
N GLU A 125 2.69 -15.58 1.18
CA GLU A 125 2.15 -15.75 2.53
C GLU A 125 1.13 -14.65 2.88
N LEU A 126 1.38 -13.39 2.49
CA LEU A 126 0.40 -12.32 2.63
C LEU A 126 -0.90 -12.65 1.88
N TYR A 127 -0.77 -13.12 0.63
CA TYR A 127 -1.91 -13.54 -0.18
C TYR A 127 -2.68 -14.68 0.51
N LYS A 128 -2.00 -15.76 0.90
CA LYS A 128 -2.60 -16.91 1.59
C LYS A 128 -3.35 -16.50 2.85
N ARG A 129 -2.73 -15.72 3.74
CA ARG A 129 -3.36 -15.25 4.99
C ARG A 129 -4.60 -14.41 4.69
N THR A 130 -4.51 -13.50 3.72
CA THR A 130 -5.62 -12.63 3.32
C THR A 130 -6.80 -13.46 2.79
N GLU A 131 -6.53 -14.43 1.91
CA GLU A 131 -7.58 -15.30 1.35
C GLU A 131 -8.17 -16.25 2.39
N ASP A 132 -7.37 -16.78 3.31
CA ASP A 132 -7.86 -17.61 4.41
C ASP A 132 -8.90 -16.88 5.26
N TYR A 133 -8.65 -15.60 5.61
CA TYR A 133 -9.64 -14.79 6.31
C TYR A 133 -10.91 -14.55 5.48
N ARG A 134 -10.76 -14.23 4.20
CA ARG A 134 -11.90 -13.97 3.30
C ARG A 134 -12.82 -15.17 3.12
N LYS A 135 -12.27 -16.40 3.09
CA LYS A 135 -13.07 -17.65 3.05
C LYS A 135 -14.06 -17.76 4.22
N LEU A 136 -13.73 -17.16 5.36
CA LEU A 136 -14.59 -17.11 6.55
C LEU A 136 -15.39 -15.81 6.67
N ALA A 137 -15.48 -15.00 5.61
CA ALA A 137 -16.05 -13.66 5.63
C ALA A 137 -15.44 -12.74 6.72
N ILE A 138 -14.15 -12.93 7.01
CA ILE A 138 -13.37 -12.08 7.90
C ILE A 138 -12.57 -11.08 7.06
N GLU A 139 -12.72 -9.79 7.34
CA GLU A 139 -12.00 -8.72 6.65
C GLU A 139 -10.58 -8.57 7.23
N PRO A 140 -9.51 -8.72 6.42
CA PRO A 140 -8.16 -8.52 6.90
C PRO A 140 -7.81 -7.03 7.02
N LEU A 141 -7.28 -6.62 8.17
CA LEU A 141 -6.75 -5.28 8.42
C LEU A 141 -5.27 -5.37 8.79
N TRP A 142 -4.41 -5.02 7.84
CA TRP A 142 -2.97 -5.02 8.06
C TRP A 142 -2.47 -3.65 8.57
N ILE A 143 -1.66 -3.69 9.62
CA ILE A 143 -0.97 -2.53 10.18
C ILE A 143 0.52 -2.84 10.18
N LEU A 144 1.31 -2.02 9.49
CA LEU A 144 2.76 -2.21 9.45
C LEU A 144 3.45 -1.61 10.69
N GLY A 145 4.50 -2.25 11.16
CA GLY A 145 5.36 -1.67 12.20
C GLY A 145 5.97 -0.33 11.77
N GLY A 146 6.06 0.62 12.69
CA GLY A 146 6.68 1.93 12.45
C GLY A 146 8.16 1.82 12.06
N ASN A 147 8.84 0.74 12.44
CA ASN A 147 10.18 0.38 11.96
C ASN A 147 10.25 0.14 10.43
N ARG A 148 9.11 -0.10 9.76
CA ARG A 148 9.01 -0.23 8.30
C ARG A 148 8.69 1.08 7.59
N LEU A 149 8.35 2.15 8.32
CA LEU A 149 8.04 3.45 7.74
C LEU A 149 9.32 4.21 7.33
N LYS A 150 9.69 4.14 6.06
CA LYS A 150 10.88 4.83 5.50
C LYS A 150 10.50 6.18 4.89
N ARG A 151 10.43 7.23 5.72
CA ARG A 151 10.18 8.60 5.25
C ARG A 151 11.39 9.17 4.52
N THR A 152 11.15 9.77 3.36
CA THR A 152 12.18 10.44 2.53
C THR A 152 11.82 11.89 2.22
N GLY A 153 10.73 12.39 2.82
CA GLY A 153 10.27 13.77 2.74
C GLY A 153 9.02 13.97 3.61
N ALA A 154 8.51 15.20 3.66
CA ALA A 154 7.32 15.53 4.47
C ALA A 154 6.09 14.71 4.08
N ARG A 155 5.90 14.48 2.78
CA ARG A 155 4.78 13.73 2.17
C ARG A 155 5.25 12.58 1.28
N LYS A 156 6.43 12.05 1.56
CA LYS A 156 7.10 11.05 0.70
C LYS A 156 7.66 9.91 1.53
N ILE A 157 7.33 8.68 1.14
CA ILE A 157 7.90 7.46 1.70
C ILE A 157 8.53 6.60 0.62
N ARG A 158 9.43 5.71 1.03
CA ARG A 158 9.98 4.66 0.18
C ARG A 158 9.44 3.30 0.62
N LEU A 159 8.76 2.61 -0.30
CA LEU A 159 8.27 1.23 -0.09
C LEU A 159 9.14 0.23 -0.84
N THR A 160 9.51 -0.86 -0.17
CA THR A 160 10.14 -2.02 -0.81
C THR A 160 9.17 -2.72 -1.74
N SER A 161 9.66 -3.65 -2.59
CA SER A 161 8.77 -4.47 -3.42
C SER A 161 7.75 -5.26 -2.59
N MET A 162 8.14 -5.74 -1.41
CA MET A 162 7.27 -6.46 -0.48
C MET A 162 6.26 -5.52 0.20
N ASP A 163 6.68 -4.35 0.71
CA ASP A 163 5.76 -3.43 1.41
C ASP A 163 4.62 -2.94 0.50
N ARG A 164 4.85 -2.86 -0.81
CA ARG A 164 3.81 -2.45 -1.78
C ARG A 164 2.60 -3.38 -1.79
N SER A 165 2.77 -4.65 -1.46
CA SER A 165 1.65 -5.62 -1.42
C SER A 165 0.68 -5.34 -0.26
N PHE A 166 1.06 -4.49 0.70
CA PHE A 166 0.20 -4.02 1.79
C PHE A 166 -0.62 -2.77 1.42
N LEU A 167 -0.48 -2.23 0.20
CA LEU A 167 -1.37 -1.16 -0.29
C LEU A 167 -2.80 -1.68 -0.26
N THR A 168 -3.68 -0.93 0.39
CA THR A 168 -5.07 -1.34 0.62
C THR A 168 -6.01 -0.36 -0.06
N ARG A 169 -7.14 -0.88 -0.55
CA ARG A 169 -8.26 -0.07 -1.04
C ARG A 169 -9.59 -0.74 -0.68
N TYR A 170 -10.44 -0.03 0.05
CA TYR A 170 -11.78 -0.50 0.38
C TYR A 170 -12.76 -0.21 -0.78
N ASN A 171 -13.84 -0.99 -0.90
CA ASN A 171 -14.79 -0.96 -2.04
C ASN A 171 -15.45 0.41 -2.30
N HIS A 172 -15.41 1.35 -1.35
CA HIS A 172 -15.94 2.72 -1.51
C HIS A 172 -14.86 3.80 -1.41
N SER A 173 -13.59 3.40 -1.39
CA SER A 173 -12.44 4.30 -1.33
C SER A 173 -11.95 4.57 -2.75
N SER A 174 -11.84 5.85 -3.10
CA SER A 174 -11.23 6.25 -4.37
C SER A 174 -9.70 6.25 -4.31
N SER A 175 -9.15 6.21 -3.09
CA SER A 175 -7.73 6.35 -2.83
C SER A 175 -7.11 5.11 -2.18
N LEU A 176 -5.82 4.91 -2.46
CA LEU A 176 -5.00 3.92 -1.78
C LEU A 176 -4.64 4.39 -0.37
N LEU A 177 -4.59 3.45 0.57
CA LEU A 177 -4.19 3.70 1.95
C LEU A 177 -3.25 2.63 2.50
N MET A 178 -2.55 3.00 3.57
CA MET A 178 -1.69 2.11 4.35
C MET A 178 -1.63 2.60 5.80
N ASN A 179 -1.69 1.67 6.75
CA ASN A 179 -1.68 1.99 8.18
C ASN A 179 -0.36 1.51 8.80
N PHE A 180 0.26 2.38 9.60
CA PHE A 180 1.46 2.05 10.38
C PHE A 180 1.22 2.30 11.86
N TYR A 181 1.90 1.57 12.73
CA TYR A 181 1.88 1.78 14.17
C TYR A 181 3.26 1.55 14.80
N CYS A 182 3.67 2.45 15.70
CA CYS A 182 4.93 2.36 16.42
C CYS A 182 4.71 2.18 17.93
N PRO A 183 4.97 1.00 18.52
CA PRO A 183 4.87 0.78 19.97
C PRO A 183 5.88 1.58 20.80
N ASN A 184 6.96 2.10 20.21
CA ASN A 184 7.92 2.95 20.94
C ASN A 184 7.34 4.36 21.17
N THR A 185 6.66 4.93 20.17
CA THR A 185 6.08 6.28 20.28
C THR A 185 4.61 6.27 20.68
N GLY A 186 3.94 5.11 20.60
CA GLY A 186 2.51 4.99 20.85
C GLY A 186 1.66 5.74 19.82
N GLN A 187 2.13 5.83 18.57
CA GLN A 187 1.47 6.59 17.51
C GLN A 187 1.17 5.73 16.29
N PHE A 188 -0.01 5.96 15.71
CA PHE A 188 -0.31 5.59 14.34
C PHE A 188 0.32 6.57 13.36
N CYS A 189 0.64 6.08 12.17
CA CYS A 189 0.82 6.88 10.97
C CYS A 189 -0.15 6.38 9.91
N LEU A 190 -1.16 7.18 9.59
CA LEU A 190 -2.13 6.89 8.53
C LEU A 190 -1.61 7.50 7.24
N PHE A 191 -1.21 6.65 6.29
CA PHE A 191 -0.82 7.08 4.95
C PHE A 191 -2.03 7.01 4.03
N ARG A 192 -2.41 8.16 3.44
CA ARG A 192 -3.64 8.35 2.67
C ARG A 192 -3.34 9.01 1.32
N GLN A 193 -4.26 8.88 0.37
CA GLN A 193 -4.14 9.44 -0.97
C GLN A 193 -2.81 9.06 -1.64
N ILE A 194 -2.48 7.78 -1.53
CA ILE A 194 -1.17 7.28 -1.92
C ILE A 194 -1.04 7.27 -3.45
N GLN A 195 0.00 7.92 -3.95
CA GLN A 195 0.36 7.98 -5.36
C GLN A 195 1.79 7.49 -5.57
N SER A 196 1.97 6.48 -6.42
CA SER A 196 3.30 5.99 -6.80
C SER A 196 3.94 6.95 -7.80
N ALA A 197 5.22 7.24 -7.61
CA ALA A 197 6.08 7.91 -8.61
C ALA A 197 7.06 6.95 -9.30
N GLY A 198 6.90 5.64 -9.07
CA GLY A 198 7.85 4.61 -9.52
C GLY A 198 9.10 4.52 -8.63
N ASN A 199 9.95 3.52 -8.90
CA ASN A 199 11.20 3.28 -8.17
C ASN A 199 11.06 3.17 -6.64
N GLY A 200 9.87 2.75 -6.17
CA GLY A 200 9.55 2.62 -4.75
C GLY A 200 9.24 3.93 -4.04
N ASN A 201 9.16 5.05 -4.75
CA ASN A 201 8.76 6.33 -4.17
C ASN A 201 7.24 6.47 -4.21
N PHE A 202 6.66 6.82 -3.07
CA PHE A 202 5.23 7.05 -2.91
C PHE A 202 5.00 8.40 -2.22
N TYR A 203 4.04 9.15 -2.75
CA TYR A 203 3.58 10.42 -2.20
C TYR A 203 2.19 10.26 -1.60
N GLY A 204 1.85 11.10 -0.63
CA GLY A 204 0.53 11.12 -0.01
C GLY A 204 0.56 11.80 1.36
N ASP A 205 -0.58 11.83 2.02
CA ASP A 205 -0.73 12.43 3.34
C ASP A 205 -0.32 11.47 4.45
N LEU A 206 0.55 11.94 5.35
CA LEU A 206 0.99 11.22 6.53
C LEU A 206 0.37 11.86 7.77
N HIS A 207 -0.62 11.21 8.37
CA HIS A 207 -1.24 11.68 9.61
C HIS A 207 -0.71 10.89 10.80
N PHE A 208 0.01 11.58 11.70
CA PHE A 208 0.53 10.99 12.92
C PHE A 208 -0.47 11.22 14.06
N LEU A 209 -1.01 10.13 14.62
CA LEU A 209 -2.06 10.19 15.63
C LEU A 209 -1.66 9.39 16.87
N PRO A 210 -1.76 9.95 18.09
CA PRO A 210 -1.56 9.18 19.32
C PRO A 210 -2.60 8.06 19.45
N LEU A 211 -2.16 6.86 19.83
CA LEU A 211 -3.02 5.68 20.02
C LEU A 211 -4.25 6.01 20.89
N ARG A 212 -3.99 6.64 22.05
CA ARG A 212 -5.01 7.01 23.05
C ARG A 212 -6.13 7.94 22.54
N HIS A 213 -5.88 8.71 21.49
CA HIS A 213 -6.86 9.67 20.94
C HIS A 213 -7.39 9.25 19.56
N THR A 214 -7.00 8.08 19.06
CA THR A 214 -7.40 7.58 17.76
C THR A 214 -8.58 6.63 17.91
N GLN A 215 -9.67 6.87 17.20
CA GLN A 215 -10.79 5.94 17.13
C GLN A 215 -10.53 4.87 16.05
N PHE A 216 -10.92 3.62 16.29
CA PHE A 216 -10.67 2.51 15.37
C PHE A 216 -11.16 2.79 13.94
N ARG A 217 -12.34 3.39 13.82
CA ARG A 217 -12.93 3.75 12.52
C ARG A 217 -12.01 4.60 11.63
N LEU A 218 -11.11 5.40 12.21
CA LEU A 218 -10.16 6.23 11.45
C LEU A 218 -9.18 5.38 10.61
N LEU A 219 -8.89 4.14 11.02
CA LEU A 219 -8.04 3.23 10.25
C LEU A 219 -8.69 2.80 8.93
N LEU A 220 -10.03 2.81 8.88
CA LEU A 220 -10.84 2.36 7.75
C LEU A 220 -11.34 3.52 6.88
N GLN A 221 -11.26 4.76 7.38
CA GLN A 221 -11.79 5.92 6.67
C GLN A 221 -10.87 6.37 5.53
N ASP A 222 -11.45 6.49 4.34
CA ASP A 222 -10.89 7.27 3.24
C ASP A 222 -11.10 8.77 3.53
N MET A 223 -10.06 9.56 3.34
CA MET A 223 -10.15 11.02 3.44
C MET A 223 -10.70 11.51 2.10
N LYS A 224 -12.03 11.70 2.03
CA LYS A 224 -12.80 11.97 0.80
C LYS A 224 -12.37 13.19 -0.01
N GLN A 225 -11.54 14.08 0.54
CA GLN A 225 -11.23 15.34 -0.10
C GLN A 225 -9.88 15.26 -0.82
N PHE A 226 -9.91 15.24 -2.16
CA PHE A 226 -8.74 15.43 -3.00
C PHE A 226 -7.97 16.67 -2.54
N GLN A 227 -6.69 16.50 -2.27
CA GLN A 227 -5.86 17.60 -1.81
C GLN A 227 -4.98 18.14 -2.95
N PRO A 228 -5.01 19.46 -3.25
CA PRO A 228 -4.21 20.08 -4.29
C PRO A 228 -2.70 19.81 -4.21
N PHE A 229 -2.18 19.53 -3.00
CA PHE A 229 -0.76 19.34 -2.78
C PHE A 229 -0.15 18.19 -3.60
N LEU A 230 -0.93 17.16 -3.95
CA LEU A 230 -0.38 15.99 -4.62
C LEU A 230 0.09 16.38 -6.02
N LEU A 231 -0.73 17.16 -6.72
CA LEU A 231 -0.43 17.71 -8.04
C LEU A 231 0.69 18.77 -7.97
N GLU A 232 0.75 19.57 -6.92
CA GLU A 232 1.88 20.49 -6.68
C GLU A 232 3.20 19.73 -6.48
N SER A 233 3.17 18.67 -5.65
CA SER A 233 4.33 17.80 -5.42
C SER A 233 4.75 17.12 -6.72
N TRP A 234 3.79 16.73 -7.55
CA TRP A 234 4.05 16.13 -8.86
C TRP A 234 4.67 17.12 -9.85
N LEU A 235 4.16 18.36 -9.89
CA LEU A 235 4.73 19.43 -10.70
C LEU A 235 6.20 19.69 -10.34
N GLN A 236 6.55 19.67 -9.04
CA GLN A 236 7.94 19.76 -8.60
C GLN A 236 8.80 18.58 -9.09
N GLU A 237 8.24 17.36 -9.14
CA GLU A 237 8.96 16.20 -9.67
C GLU A 237 9.14 16.29 -11.19
N LYS A 238 8.14 16.76 -11.94
CA LYS A 238 8.27 17.03 -13.38
C LYS A 238 9.31 18.12 -13.66
N GLN A 239 9.33 19.20 -12.87
CA GLN A 239 10.36 20.24 -12.99
C GLN A 239 11.76 19.64 -12.77
N LYS A 240 11.96 18.84 -11.71
CA LYS A 240 13.23 18.15 -11.47
C LYS A 240 13.59 17.22 -12.62
N PHE A 241 12.62 16.49 -13.17
CA PHE A 241 12.82 15.60 -14.31
C PHE A 241 13.27 16.34 -15.58
N ARG A 242 12.82 17.59 -15.79
CA ARG A 242 13.28 18.39 -16.94
C ARG A 242 14.64 19.04 -16.74
N THR A 243 14.91 19.54 -15.54
CA THR A 243 16.06 20.43 -15.30
C THR A 243 17.26 19.74 -14.66
N LYS A 244 17.06 18.65 -13.93
CA LYS A 244 18.18 17.98 -13.25
C LYS A 244 18.89 17.02 -14.18
N PRO A 245 20.22 17.12 -14.33
CA PRO A 245 20.96 16.12 -15.04
C PRO A 245 20.80 14.77 -14.30
N PRO A 246 20.76 13.65 -15.04
CA PRO A 246 20.76 12.34 -14.43
C PRO A 246 21.98 12.20 -13.51
N SER A 247 21.73 11.79 -12.27
CA SER A 247 22.80 11.48 -11.31
C SER A 247 23.79 10.48 -11.90
N LYS A 248 25.08 10.57 -11.52
CA LYS A 248 26.10 9.56 -11.85
C LYS A 248 25.69 8.14 -11.40
N TRP A 249 24.77 8.05 -10.44
CA TRP A 249 24.21 6.80 -9.91
C TRP A 249 22.83 6.47 -10.50
N THR A 250 22.46 6.99 -11.68
CA THR A 250 21.21 6.58 -12.33
C THR A 250 21.21 5.09 -12.60
N GLY A 251 20.18 4.40 -12.11
CA GLY A 251 20.04 2.95 -12.30
C GLY A 251 19.95 2.55 -13.78
N ARG A 252 20.27 1.28 -14.05
CA ARG A 252 20.30 0.68 -15.40
C ARG A 252 19.05 0.97 -16.23
N LEU A 253 17.88 0.97 -15.60
CA LEU A 253 16.59 1.29 -16.25
C LEU A 253 16.58 2.71 -16.86
N HIS A 254 17.03 3.72 -16.10
CA HIS A 254 17.04 5.10 -16.59
C HIS A 254 18.06 5.28 -17.72
N GLN A 255 19.18 4.55 -17.67
CA GLN A 255 20.18 4.57 -18.73
C GLN A 255 19.64 3.94 -20.03
N SER A 256 19.03 2.76 -19.97
CA SER A 256 18.46 2.10 -21.15
C SER A 256 17.31 2.90 -21.76
N TRP A 257 16.46 3.51 -20.93
CA TRP A 257 15.41 4.42 -21.40
C TRP A 257 15.97 5.66 -22.10
N ARG A 258 17.03 6.28 -21.57
CA ARG A 258 17.68 7.44 -22.23
C ARG A 258 18.32 7.07 -23.56
N GLN A 259 18.96 5.90 -23.65
CA GLN A 259 19.50 5.40 -24.91
C GLN A 259 18.40 5.18 -25.95
N TRP A 260 17.27 4.59 -25.53
CA TRP A 260 16.10 4.43 -26.38
C TRP A 260 15.53 5.78 -26.85
N LEU A 261 15.41 6.78 -25.95
CA LEU A 261 14.98 8.13 -26.34
C LEU A 261 15.93 8.77 -27.36
N TYR A 262 17.24 8.66 -27.13
CA TYR A 262 18.25 9.22 -28.02
C TYR A 262 18.18 8.59 -29.41
N GLN A 263 18.01 7.27 -29.52
CA GLN A 263 17.82 6.57 -30.78
C GLN A 263 16.56 7.01 -31.54
N LYS A 264 15.54 7.49 -30.82
CA LYS A 264 14.32 8.07 -31.39
C LYS A 264 14.45 9.56 -31.74
N GLY A 265 15.61 10.18 -31.45
CA GLY A 265 15.85 11.60 -31.70
C GLY A 265 15.24 12.54 -30.66
N TYR A 266 14.85 12.04 -29.48
CA TYR A 266 14.21 12.85 -28.43
C TYR A 266 15.11 13.04 -27.21
N HIS A 267 14.94 14.19 -26.54
CA HIS A 267 15.60 14.49 -25.28
C HIS A 267 14.60 14.54 -24.12
N GLN A 268 14.99 14.01 -22.96
CA GLN A 268 14.17 13.93 -21.73
C GLN A 268 13.53 15.28 -21.36
N SER A 269 14.29 16.38 -21.43
CA SER A 269 13.80 17.69 -21.01
C SER A 269 12.72 18.27 -21.92
N LEU A 270 12.62 17.78 -23.17
CA LEU A 270 11.71 18.26 -24.21
C LEU A 270 10.59 17.26 -24.53
N LEU A 271 10.36 16.27 -23.67
CA LEU A 271 9.21 15.39 -23.83
C LEU A 271 7.89 16.19 -23.67
N PRO A 272 6.86 15.89 -24.48
CA PRO A 272 5.55 16.52 -24.35
C PRO A 272 5.00 16.41 -22.93
N SER A 273 4.34 17.47 -22.43
CA SER A 273 3.85 17.55 -21.05
C SER A 273 2.76 16.53 -20.72
N TYR A 274 2.18 15.87 -21.74
CA TYR A 274 1.32 14.69 -21.63
C TYR A 274 2.04 13.44 -21.09
N ILE A 275 3.37 13.41 -21.07
CA ILE A 275 4.17 12.32 -20.49
C ILE A 275 4.52 12.66 -19.04
N TYR A 276 4.66 11.63 -18.21
CA TYR A 276 4.93 11.74 -16.77
C TYR A 276 3.75 12.38 -16.01
N LEU A 277 2.53 11.96 -16.32
CA LEU A 277 1.31 12.29 -15.59
C LEU A 277 1.08 11.32 -14.42
N PRO A 278 0.49 11.79 -13.31
CA PRO A 278 0.20 10.94 -12.16
C PRO A 278 -1.04 10.08 -12.44
N VAL A 279 -0.91 8.76 -12.33
CA VAL A 279 -2.04 7.81 -12.41
C VAL A 279 -2.07 6.93 -11.17
N ILE A 280 -3.22 6.75 -10.54
CA ILE A 280 -3.35 6.02 -9.27
C ILE A 280 -2.82 4.60 -9.43
N GLY A 281 -3.16 3.93 -10.53
CA GLY A 281 -2.71 2.61 -10.94
C GLY A 281 -1.19 2.43 -11.13
N GLN A 282 -0.39 3.50 -11.01
CA GLN A 282 1.08 3.43 -11.14
C GLN A 282 1.73 2.41 -10.18
N TYR A 283 1.08 2.04 -9.06
CA TYR A 283 1.57 0.98 -8.18
C TYR A 283 1.70 -0.39 -8.90
N ARG A 284 0.90 -0.63 -9.96
CA ARG A 284 0.95 -1.85 -10.77
C ARG A 284 2.05 -1.84 -11.82
N MET A 285 2.61 -0.68 -12.17
CA MET A 285 3.63 -0.61 -13.22
C MET A 285 5.01 -0.94 -12.67
N LYS A 286 5.77 -1.78 -13.40
CA LYS A 286 7.16 -2.14 -13.09
C LYS A 286 8.10 -0.96 -13.24
N THR A 287 7.81 -0.10 -14.22
CA THR A 287 8.60 1.07 -14.57
C THR A 287 7.89 2.38 -14.16
N PRO A 288 8.63 3.47 -13.90
CA PRO A 288 8.04 4.76 -13.54
C PRO A 288 7.18 5.37 -14.66
N PRO A 289 6.30 6.34 -14.35
CA PRO A 289 5.41 6.92 -15.36
C PRO A 289 6.15 7.56 -16.55
N TRP A 290 7.28 8.23 -16.32
CA TRP A 290 8.08 8.80 -17.40
C TRP A 290 8.59 7.76 -18.40
N ASP A 291 8.73 6.48 -18.01
CA ASP A 291 9.21 5.41 -18.89
C ASP A 291 8.06 4.88 -19.74
N TRP A 292 7.12 4.17 -19.13
CA TRP A 292 6.06 3.49 -19.87
C TRP A 292 5.12 4.46 -20.58
N GLN A 293 4.85 5.66 -20.02
CA GLN A 293 4.02 6.65 -20.72
C GLN A 293 4.76 7.20 -21.93
N SER A 294 6.09 7.41 -21.85
CA SER A 294 6.85 7.85 -23.01
C SER A 294 6.86 6.80 -24.12
N ARG A 295 6.98 5.51 -23.77
CA ARG A 295 6.90 4.40 -24.74
C ARG A 295 5.54 4.36 -25.42
N LEU A 296 4.47 4.36 -24.64
CA LEU A 296 3.11 4.38 -25.18
C LEU A 296 2.84 5.61 -26.05
N PHE A 297 3.29 6.77 -25.58
CA PHE A 297 3.07 8.03 -26.26
C PHE A 297 3.84 8.10 -27.59
N LEU A 298 5.15 7.82 -27.57
CA LEU A 298 6.02 7.99 -28.74
C LEU A 298 5.89 6.84 -29.75
N GLU A 299 5.56 5.63 -29.32
CA GLU A 299 5.42 4.50 -30.26
C GLU A 299 4.02 4.43 -30.87
N TYR A 300 2.98 4.81 -30.11
CA TYR A 300 1.60 4.64 -30.54
C TYR A 300 0.81 5.96 -30.63
N LEU A 301 0.60 6.67 -29.52
CA LEU A 301 -0.34 7.80 -29.47
C LEU A 301 0.04 8.95 -30.39
N MET A 302 1.34 9.20 -30.57
CA MET A 302 1.87 10.21 -31.47
C MET A 302 1.43 10.02 -32.91
N ASN A 303 1.50 8.78 -33.36
CA ASN A 303 1.36 8.37 -34.77
C ASN A 303 -0.10 8.08 -35.15
N LEU A 304 -1.04 8.30 -34.23
CA LEU A 304 -2.45 8.09 -34.53
C LEU A 304 -2.94 9.05 -35.61
N PRO A 305 -3.75 8.55 -36.57
CA PRO A 305 -4.37 9.40 -37.56
C PRO A 305 -5.28 10.44 -36.90
N PHE A 306 -5.16 11.69 -37.36
CA PHE A 306 -5.98 12.79 -36.86
C PHE A 306 -7.47 12.52 -37.13
N GLN A 307 -8.30 12.73 -36.11
CA GLN A 307 -9.76 12.62 -36.20
C GLN A 307 -10.29 11.26 -36.72
N ARG A 308 -9.51 10.19 -36.62
CA ARG A 308 -9.96 8.82 -36.94
C ARG A 308 -10.03 7.96 -35.68
N THR A 309 -11.06 7.12 -35.63
CA THR A 309 -11.25 6.15 -34.55
C THR A 309 -10.35 4.95 -34.77
N VAL A 310 -9.61 4.56 -33.72
CA VAL A 310 -8.66 3.43 -33.74
C VAL A 310 -8.81 2.57 -32.49
N SER A 311 -8.31 1.34 -32.54
CA SER A 311 -8.38 0.39 -31.43
C SER A 311 -7.42 0.72 -30.28
N LEU A 312 -7.84 0.48 -29.04
CA LEU A 312 -6.99 0.55 -27.84
C LEU A 312 -6.08 -0.67 -27.64
N ALA A 313 -6.31 -1.77 -28.36
CA ALA A 313 -5.57 -3.02 -28.17
C ALA A 313 -4.04 -2.87 -28.28
N PRO A 314 -3.47 -2.04 -29.19
CA PRO A 314 -2.02 -1.81 -29.24
C PRO A 314 -1.44 -1.23 -27.95
N CYS A 315 -2.17 -0.36 -27.24
CA CYS A 315 -1.72 0.21 -25.97
C CYS A 315 -1.42 -0.88 -24.94
N TYR A 316 -2.36 -1.82 -24.79
CA TYR A 316 -2.23 -2.94 -23.85
C TYR A 316 -1.19 -3.95 -24.29
N ARG A 317 -1.09 -4.25 -25.59
CA ARG A 317 -0.06 -5.16 -26.11
C ARG A 317 1.34 -4.64 -25.85
N LEU A 318 1.58 -3.34 -26.09
CA LEU A 318 2.88 -2.71 -25.89
C LEU A 318 3.36 -2.79 -24.43
N LEU A 319 2.44 -2.65 -23.47
CA LEU A 319 2.77 -2.55 -22.06
C LEU A 319 2.43 -3.81 -21.24
N LYS A 320 2.01 -4.90 -21.87
CA LYS A 320 1.59 -6.13 -21.17
C LYS A 320 2.67 -6.66 -20.21
N ALA A 321 3.94 -6.61 -20.62
CA ALA A 321 5.07 -7.08 -19.81
C ALA A 321 5.41 -6.14 -18.64
N GLU A 322 4.97 -4.87 -18.70
CA GLU A 322 5.26 -3.82 -17.73
C GLU A 322 4.28 -3.78 -16.56
N ILE A 323 3.18 -4.52 -16.65
CA ILE A 323 2.13 -4.56 -15.62
C ILE A 323 2.37 -5.74 -14.68
N ASN A 324 2.39 -5.46 -13.37
CA ASN A 324 2.35 -6.49 -12.34
C ASN A 324 0.93 -7.08 -12.23
N PRO A 325 0.83 -8.40 -12.05
CA PRO A 325 -0.47 -9.06 -11.89
C PRO A 325 -1.17 -8.58 -10.61
N SER A 326 -2.50 -8.58 -10.62
CA SER A 326 -3.30 -8.13 -9.47
C SER A 326 -3.08 -8.96 -8.21
N SER A 327 -2.64 -10.22 -8.36
CA SER A 327 -2.26 -11.10 -7.24
C SER A 327 -1.12 -10.55 -6.38
N GLU A 328 -0.30 -9.62 -6.89
CA GLU A 328 0.73 -8.94 -6.07
C GLU A 328 0.14 -7.94 -5.07
N PHE A 329 -1.14 -7.59 -5.19
CA PHE A 329 -1.82 -6.60 -4.36
C PHE A 329 -3.11 -7.18 -3.76
N PRO A 330 -2.99 -8.19 -2.87
CA PRO A 330 -4.14 -8.95 -2.37
C PRO A 330 -5.17 -8.09 -1.64
N LEU A 331 -4.79 -6.93 -1.11
CA LEU A 331 -5.67 -6.02 -0.34
C LEU A 331 -6.42 -5.00 -1.22
N ILE A 332 -6.41 -5.18 -2.55
CA ILE A 332 -7.11 -4.33 -3.51
C ILE A 332 -8.03 -5.21 -4.36
N ASN A 333 -9.34 -5.12 -4.10
CA ASN A 333 -10.32 -6.01 -4.74
C ASN A 333 -10.57 -5.68 -6.22
N SER A 334 -10.66 -4.39 -6.59
CA SER A 334 -10.77 -3.97 -7.98
C SER A 334 -9.47 -3.26 -8.42
N PRO A 335 -8.58 -3.93 -9.17
CA PRO A 335 -7.31 -3.34 -9.54
C PRO A 335 -7.52 -2.18 -10.51
N HIS A 336 -6.81 -1.08 -10.26
CA HIS A 336 -6.74 0.05 -11.18
C HIS A 336 -6.14 -0.36 -12.53
N ASP A 337 -6.63 0.18 -13.64
CA ASP A 337 -6.01 0.03 -14.95
C ASP A 337 -5.14 1.27 -15.26
N PRO A 338 -3.80 1.19 -15.09
CA PRO A 338 -2.93 2.35 -15.27
C PRO A 338 -2.93 2.89 -16.71
N ILE A 339 -3.16 2.03 -17.72
CA ILE A 339 -3.22 2.45 -19.12
C ILE A 339 -4.51 3.22 -19.34
N ARG A 340 -5.65 2.67 -18.92
CA ARG A 340 -6.95 3.34 -19.05
C ARG A 340 -6.97 4.65 -18.31
N GLU A 341 -6.47 4.71 -17.07
CA GLU A 341 -6.37 5.94 -16.30
C GLU A 341 -5.56 7.01 -17.02
N TYR A 342 -4.41 6.64 -17.59
CA TYR A 342 -3.61 7.57 -18.37
C TYR A 342 -4.36 8.10 -19.59
N LEU A 343 -5.05 7.21 -20.33
CA LEU A 343 -5.86 7.62 -21.47
C LEU A 343 -7.01 8.54 -21.06
N THR A 344 -7.66 8.30 -19.90
CA THR A 344 -8.68 9.21 -19.37
C THR A 344 -8.09 10.58 -19.01
N LEU A 345 -6.86 10.64 -18.47
CA LEU A 345 -6.18 11.93 -18.28
C LEU A 345 -5.95 12.63 -19.61
N LEU A 346 -5.50 11.92 -20.64
CA LEU A 346 -5.32 12.51 -21.98
C LEU A 346 -6.64 12.98 -22.61
N GLU A 347 -7.73 12.27 -22.37
CA GLU A 347 -9.07 12.69 -22.78
C GLU A 347 -9.52 13.95 -22.06
N SER A 348 -9.31 14.00 -20.73
CA SER A 348 -9.62 15.17 -19.92
C SER A 348 -8.81 16.40 -20.35
N LEU A 349 -7.62 16.19 -20.93
CA LEU A 349 -6.77 17.23 -21.51
C LEU A 349 -7.08 17.53 -22.99
N HIS A 350 -8.17 16.97 -23.52
CA HIS A 350 -8.61 17.12 -24.92
C HIS A 350 -7.57 16.69 -25.97
N MET A 351 -6.62 15.83 -25.61
CA MET A 351 -5.66 15.26 -26.56
C MET A 351 -6.32 14.15 -27.38
N ILE A 352 -7.14 13.34 -26.72
CA ILE A 352 -7.89 12.23 -27.31
C ILE A 352 -9.36 12.27 -26.87
N THR A 353 -10.18 11.39 -27.45
CA THR A 353 -11.51 11.03 -26.94
C THR A 353 -11.60 9.51 -26.91
N LEU A 354 -12.09 8.95 -25.82
CA LEU A 354 -12.44 7.56 -25.68
C LEU A 354 -13.83 7.35 -26.29
N VAL A 355 -13.88 6.86 -27.52
CA VAL A 355 -15.13 6.63 -28.26
C VAL A 355 -15.90 5.45 -27.67
N SER A 356 -15.18 4.47 -27.12
CA SER A 356 -15.73 3.33 -26.38
C SER A 356 -14.65 2.72 -25.48
N ASP A 357 -14.97 1.62 -24.80
CA ASP A 357 -13.99 0.86 -24.01
C ASP A 357 -12.87 0.21 -24.83
N ARG A 358 -13.01 0.19 -26.15
CA ARG A 358 -12.05 -0.44 -27.06
C ARG A 358 -11.48 0.49 -28.10
N GLN A 359 -11.92 1.74 -28.14
CA GLN A 359 -11.55 2.67 -29.21
C GLN A 359 -11.28 4.08 -28.68
N LEU A 360 -10.32 4.74 -29.31
CA LEU A 360 -10.02 6.16 -29.09
C LEU A 360 -9.95 6.91 -30.42
N LYS A 361 -9.95 8.24 -30.32
CA LYS A 361 -9.79 9.18 -31.43
C LYS A 361 -8.83 10.28 -31.01
N LYS A 362 -7.82 10.60 -31.83
CA LYS A 362 -6.93 11.75 -31.59
C LYS A 362 -7.63 13.05 -31.95
N GLN A 363 -7.69 13.98 -31.00
CA GLN A 363 -8.40 15.27 -31.14
C GLN A 363 -7.47 16.43 -31.47
N THR A 364 -6.27 16.42 -30.90
CA THR A 364 -5.32 17.54 -31.01
C THR A 364 -4.01 17.06 -31.66
N PRO A 365 -3.43 17.81 -32.61
CA PRO A 365 -2.08 17.55 -33.10
C PRO A 365 -1.07 17.62 -31.95
N ILE A 366 -0.03 16.79 -32.00
CA ILE A 366 0.95 16.73 -30.91
C ILE A 366 2.09 17.66 -31.26
N THR A 367 2.36 18.61 -30.37
CA THR A 367 3.51 19.51 -30.45
C THR A 367 4.52 19.15 -29.37
N PHE A 368 5.79 19.30 -29.72
CA PHE A 368 6.90 19.18 -28.77
C PHE A 368 7.31 20.58 -28.33
N PRO A 369 7.68 20.77 -27.05
CA PRO A 369 8.23 22.03 -26.60
C PRO A 369 9.58 22.30 -27.29
N GLU A 370 9.77 23.52 -27.78
CA GLU A 370 11.00 23.94 -28.47
C GLU A 370 12.18 24.09 -27.49
N ASN A 371 11.88 24.43 -26.24
CA ASN A 371 12.87 24.66 -25.19
C ASN A 371 12.31 24.25 -23.81
N VAL A 372 13.20 24.22 -22.82
CA VAL A 372 12.86 23.77 -21.45
C VAL A 372 11.87 24.72 -20.77
N GLU A 373 11.92 26.02 -21.07
CA GLU A 373 11.01 27.00 -20.49
C GLU A 373 9.58 26.78 -20.95
N GLN A 374 9.39 26.56 -22.27
CA GLN A 374 8.12 26.18 -22.85
C GLN A 374 7.59 24.88 -22.23
N ALA A 375 8.45 23.87 -22.08
CA ALA A 375 8.10 22.59 -21.48
C ALA A 375 7.63 22.71 -20.01
N LEU A 376 8.28 23.58 -19.23
CA LEU A 376 7.89 23.88 -17.85
C LEU A 376 6.59 24.67 -17.78
N SER A 377 6.36 25.60 -18.72
CA SER A 377 5.10 26.34 -18.85
C SER A 377 3.93 25.40 -19.16
N ASP A 378 4.12 24.50 -20.12
CA ASP A 378 3.12 23.51 -20.52
C ASP A 378 2.81 22.50 -19.38
N ASP A 379 3.82 22.10 -18.61
CA ASP A 379 3.62 21.28 -17.40
C ASP A 379 2.71 21.97 -16.38
N ARG A 380 2.93 23.27 -16.12
CA ARG A 380 2.07 24.05 -15.21
C ARG A 380 0.64 24.11 -15.72
N ARG A 381 0.45 24.38 -17.02
CA ARG A 381 -0.88 24.45 -17.65
C ARG A 381 -1.64 23.13 -17.53
N ILE A 382 -0.99 22.01 -17.83
CA ILE A 382 -1.60 20.68 -17.71
C ILE A 382 -1.97 20.36 -16.27
N ILE A 383 -1.06 20.59 -15.32
CA ILE A 383 -1.34 20.31 -13.90
C ILE A 383 -2.49 21.18 -13.38
N GLN A 384 -2.57 22.45 -13.78
CA GLN A 384 -3.69 23.33 -13.44
C GLN A 384 -5.02 22.87 -14.06
N ALA A 385 -5.01 22.40 -15.30
CA ALA A 385 -6.21 21.82 -15.93
C ALA A 385 -6.72 20.61 -15.15
N LEU A 386 -5.80 19.72 -14.76
CA LEU A 386 -6.07 18.56 -13.92
C LEU A 386 -6.57 18.92 -12.51
N GLN A 387 -6.14 20.05 -11.93
CA GLN A 387 -6.67 20.53 -10.65
C GLN A 387 -8.11 21.05 -10.75
N LYS A 388 -8.46 21.71 -11.86
CA LYS A 388 -9.80 22.30 -12.09
C LYS A 388 -10.86 21.25 -12.34
N GLN A 389 -10.48 20.15 -12.97
CA GLN A 389 -11.31 18.96 -13.13
C GLN A 389 -11.34 18.25 -11.78
N LYS A 390 -12.42 18.42 -11.00
CA LYS A 390 -12.62 17.90 -9.62
C LYS A 390 -12.60 16.34 -9.51
N SER A 391 -11.94 15.64 -10.42
CA SER A 391 -12.11 14.23 -10.73
C SER A 391 -10.78 13.50 -10.81
N PHE A 392 -9.94 13.56 -9.77
CA PHE A 392 -8.97 12.47 -9.58
C PHE A 392 -9.59 11.26 -8.85
N SER A 393 -10.73 11.47 -8.18
CA SER A 393 -11.47 10.44 -7.44
C SER A 393 -12.73 9.94 -8.15
N SER A 394 -13.31 10.71 -9.09
CA SER A 394 -14.58 10.36 -9.76
C SER A 394 -14.44 9.72 -11.15
N ILE A 395 -13.22 9.35 -11.58
CA ILE A 395 -13.01 8.60 -12.83
C ILE A 395 -13.30 7.09 -12.65
N ASN A 396 -13.51 6.60 -11.43
CA ASN A 396 -13.63 5.18 -11.11
C ASN A 396 -15.04 4.72 -10.70
N SER A 397 -16.12 5.37 -11.15
CA SER A 397 -17.50 4.95 -10.86
C SER A 397 -18.27 4.49 -12.10
N HIS A 398 -17.63 3.73 -12.98
CA HIS A 398 -18.32 2.87 -13.94
C HIS A 398 -17.85 1.44 -13.71
N ASP A 399 -18.48 0.82 -12.70
CA ASP A 399 -19.02 -0.55 -12.64
C ASP A 399 -19.10 -1.04 -11.19
#